data_AF-A0A7J4TVF4-F1
#
_entry.id   AF-A0A7J4TVF4-F1
#
_cell.length_a   1.000
_cell.length_b   1.000
_cell.length_c   1.000
_cell.angle_alpha   90.00
_cell.angle_beta   90.00
_cell.angle_gamma   90.00
#
_symmetry.space_group_name_H-M   'P 1'
#
loop_
_entity.id
_entity.type
_entity.pdbx_description
1 polymer ?
#
loop_
_entity_poly.entity_id
_entity_poly.type
_entity_poly.pdbx_seq_one_letter_code
_entity_poly.pdbx_strand_id
1 'polypeptide(L)'
;MELTMAGAYLGMLLVLAAFALETRAIISSRSFAYLTSMGIGEVLLTVRATVTGEWPFAVLGAIWAAFAFYSILRPIRSSDENPLD
;
A
#
# COMPACT_ATOMS: atom_id res chain seq x y z
N MET A 1 -11.64 -21.86 7.77
CA MET A 1 -11.65 -20.45 7.32
C MET A 1 -11.16 -20.43 5.89
N GLU A 2 -11.89 -19.79 4.98
CA GLU A 2 -11.43 -19.58 3.59
C GLU A 2 -10.07 -18.84 3.62
N LEU A 3 -9.04 -19.39 2.98
CA LEU A 3 -7.66 -18.84 2.99
C LEU A 3 -7.63 -17.36 2.58
N THR A 4 -8.48 -16.99 1.62
CA THR A 4 -8.60 -15.62 1.11
C THR A 4 -9.21 -14.66 2.12
N MET A 5 -10.04 -15.13 3.06
CA MET A 5 -10.56 -14.28 4.15
C MET A 5 -9.45 -13.95 5.15
N ALA A 6 -8.64 -14.93 5.53
CA ALA A 6 -7.49 -14.68 6.42
C ALA A 6 -6.51 -13.69 5.76
N GLY A 7 -6.24 -13.87 4.47
CA GLY A 7 -5.47 -12.91 3.68
C GLY A 7 -6.08 -11.51 3.69
N ALA A 8 -7.41 -11.38 3.50
CA ALA A 8 -8.09 -10.09 3.51
C ALA A 8 -7.99 -9.36 4.86
N TYR A 9 -8.15 -10.07 5.99
CA TYR A 9 -7.98 -9.47 7.32
C TYR A 9 -6.54 -9.01 7.56
N LEU A 10 -5.56 -9.80 7.12
CA LEU A 10 -4.16 -9.40 7.19
C LEU A 10 -3.89 -8.17 6.31
N GLY A 11 -4.41 -8.16 5.08
CA GLY A 11 -4.25 -7.04 4.16
C GLY A 11 -4.87 -5.76 4.69
N MET A 12 -6.07 -5.84 5.24
CA MET A 12 -6.75 -4.75 5.92
C MET A 12 -5.92 -4.21 7.08
N LEU A 13 -5.36 -5.08 7.93
CA LEU A 13 -4.52 -4.67 9.04
C LEU A 13 -3.26 -3.92 8.57
N LEU A 14 -2.60 -4.40 7.52
CA LEU A 14 -1.40 -3.77 6.95
C LEU A 14 -1.70 -2.37 6.40
N VAL A 15 -2.74 -2.23 5.58
CA VAL A 15 -3.14 -0.94 4.99
C VAL A 15 -3.55 0.04 6.09
N LEU A 16 -4.41 -0.37 7.02
CA LEU A 16 -4.88 0.51 8.10
C LEU A 16 -3.75 0.91 9.04
N ALA A 17 -2.83 0.00 9.38
CA ALA A 17 -1.68 0.35 10.21
C ALA A 17 -0.76 1.34 9.50
N ALA A 18 -0.43 1.10 8.23
CA ALA A 18 0.41 2.01 7.45
C ALA A 18 -0.22 3.41 7.37
N PHE A 19 -1.51 3.49 7.07
CA PHE A 19 -2.24 4.75 7.01
C PHE A 19 -2.38 5.44 8.38
N ALA A 20 -2.65 4.69 9.44
CA ALA A 20 -2.73 5.24 10.80
C ALA A 20 -1.39 5.78 11.33
N LEU A 21 -0.28 5.15 10.98
CA LEU A 21 1.05 5.63 11.34
C LEU A 21 1.44 6.87 10.51
N GLU A 22 1.06 6.89 9.23
CA GLU A 22 1.34 8.00 8.33
C GLU A 22 0.55 9.27 8.70
N THR A 23 -0.75 9.14 8.99
CA THR A 23 -1.60 10.24 9.48
C THR A 23 -1.12 10.83 10.81
N ARG A 24 -0.38 10.06 11.61
CA ARG A 24 0.27 10.52 12.85
C ARG A 24 1.69 11.07 12.63
N ALA A 25 2.12 11.18 11.38
CA ALA A 25 3.48 11.57 10.98
C ALA A 25 4.60 10.71 11.60
N ILE A 26 4.29 9.46 12.00
CA ILE A 26 5.27 8.52 12.56
C ILE A 26 6.12 7.91 11.45
N ILE A 27 5.51 7.61 10.30
CA ILE A 27 6.19 7.14 9.09
C ILE A 27 5.82 8.04 7.92
N SER A 28 6.74 8.24 6.99
CA SER A 28 6.45 8.94 5.73
C SER A 28 5.76 8.01 4.75
N SER A 29 4.82 8.53 3.95
CA SER A 29 4.21 7.82 2.81
C SER A 29 5.21 7.49 1.69
N ARG A 30 6.45 8.00 1.78
CA ARG A 30 7.59 7.61 0.93
C ARG A 30 8.48 6.53 1.55
N SER A 31 8.26 6.18 2.82
CA SER A 31 9.11 5.22 3.52
C SER A 31 8.91 3.81 2.98
N PHE A 32 9.99 3.02 2.97
CA PHE A 32 9.94 1.62 2.55
C PHE A 32 8.92 0.81 3.36
N ALA A 33 8.84 1.06 4.67
CA ALA A 33 7.89 0.41 5.56
C ALA A 33 6.43 0.70 5.20
N TYR A 34 6.09 1.97 4.92
CA TYR A 34 4.76 2.36 4.46
C TYR A 34 4.43 1.70 3.12
N LEU A 35 5.30 1.86 2.11
CA LEU A 35 5.04 1.38 0.75
C LEU A 35 4.94 -0.15 0.68
N THR A 36 5.76 -0.88 1.45
CA THR A 36 5.70 -2.35 1.50
C THR A 36 4.43 -2.81 2.19
N SER A 37 4.05 -2.19 3.31
CA SER A 37 2.82 -2.53 4.04
C SER A 37 1.58 -2.24 3.20
N MET A 38 1.55 -1.07 2.55
CA MET A 38 0.49 -0.66 1.63
C MET A 38 0.38 -1.61 0.44
N GLY A 39 1.51 -1.89 -0.23
CA GLY A 39 1.54 -2.74 -1.42
C GLY A 39 1.12 -4.18 -1.14
N ILE A 40 1.67 -4.81 -0.09
CA ILE A 40 1.29 -6.18 0.30
C ILE A 40 -0.18 -6.21 0.74
N GLY A 41 -0.63 -5.22 1.51
CA GLY A 41 -2.01 -5.16 1.97
C GLY A 41 -3.01 -5.05 0.84
N GLU A 42 -2.75 -4.18 -0.14
CA GLU A 42 -3.58 -4.01 -1.34
C GLU A 42 -3.59 -5.27 -2.22
N VAL A 43 -2.48 -5.99 -2.36
CA VAL A 43 -2.46 -7.27 -3.09
C VAL A 43 -3.40 -8.28 -2.43
N LEU A 44 -3.37 -8.41 -1.11
CA LEU A 44 -4.22 -9.35 -0.38
C LEU A 44 -5.72 -9.00 -0.51
N LEU A 45 -6.05 -7.71 -0.44
CA LEU A 45 -7.42 -7.22 -0.63
C LEU A 45 -7.88 -7.40 -2.09
N THR A 46 -6.99 -7.17 -3.06
CA THR A 46 -7.25 -7.37 -4.49
C THR A 46 -7.56 -8.83 -4.81
N VAL A 47 -6.77 -9.77 -4.26
CA VAL A 47 -7.03 -11.21 -4.39
C VAL A 47 -8.41 -11.55 -3.85
N ARG A 48 -8.79 -11.00 -2.68
CA ARG A 48 -10.11 -11.24 -2.11
C ARG A 48 -11.23 -10.67 -2.98
N ALA A 49 -11.10 -9.44 -3.46
CA ALA A 49 -12.08 -8.78 -4.32
C ALA A 49 -12.27 -9.54 -5.65
N THR A 50 -11.19 -10.07 -6.22
CA THR A 50 -11.24 -10.90 -7.43
C THR A 50 -12.04 -12.19 -7.18
N VAL A 51 -11.84 -12.83 -6.03
CA VAL A 51 -12.56 -14.05 -5.64
C VAL A 51 -14.04 -13.79 -5.33
N THR A 52 -14.39 -12.61 -4.83
CA THR A 52 -15.79 -12.23 -4.57
C THR A 52 -16.52 -11.66 -5.78
N GLY A 53 -15.83 -11.47 -6.91
CA GLY A 53 -16.40 -10.89 -8.13
C GLY A 53 -16.55 -9.37 -8.08
N GLU A 54 -15.91 -8.71 -7.12
CA GLU A 54 -15.95 -7.26 -6.92
C GLU A 54 -14.91 -6.56 -7.81
N TRP A 55 -15.11 -6.64 -9.12
CA TRP A 55 -14.17 -6.13 -10.12
C TRP A 55 -13.72 -4.67 -9.94
N PRO A 56 -14.58 -3.71 -9.57
CA PRO A 56 -14.14 -2.34 -9.33
C PRO A 56 -13.08 -2.24 -8.22
N PHE A 57 -13.26 -2.98 -7.12
CA PHE A 57 -12.30 -3.03 -6.01
C PHE A 57 -11.03 -3.79 -6.38
N ALA A 58 -11.16 -4.89 -7.14
CA ALA A 58 -10.01 -5.64 -7.63
C ALA A 58 -9.09 -4.79 -8.52
N VAL A 59 -9.66 -4.05 -9.48
CA VAL A 59 -8.88 -3.16 -10.36
C VAL A 59 -8.27 -2.01 -9.57
N LEU A 60 -9.04 -1.38 -8.68
CA LEU A 60 -8.56 -0.30 -7.84
C LEU A 60 -7.37 -0.73 -6.98
N GLY A 61 -7.50 -1.85 -6.26
CA GLY A 61 -6.43 -2.37 -5.41
C GLY A 61 -5.19 -2.79 -6.20
N ALA A 62 -5.36 -3.37 -7.38
CA ALA A 62 -4.25 -3.71 -8.27
C ALA A 62 -3.44 -2.47 -8.68
N ILE A 63 -4.13 -1.37 -9.00
CA ILE A 63 -3.50 -0.09 -9.36
C ILE A 63 -2.75 0.49 -8.15
N TRP A 64 -3.35 0.50 -6.97
CA TRP A 64 -2.70 0.97 -5.74
C TRP A 64 -1.46 0.15 -5.38
N ALA A 65 -1.56 -1.18 -5.44
CA ALA A 65 -0.42 -2.06 -5.23
C ALA A 65 0.70 -1.78 -6.24
N ALA A 66 0.36 -1.60 -7.52
CA ALA A 66 1.32 -1.28 -8.57
C ALA A 66 2.05 0.04 -8.27
N PHE A 67 1.33 1.10 -7.87
CA PHE A 67 1.95 2.37 -7.50
C PHE A 67 2.83 2.27 -6.25
N ALA A 68 2.42 1.49 -5.25
CA ALA A 68 3.22 1.27 -4.05
C ALA A 68 4.57 0.60 -4.39
N PHE A 69 4.55 -0.47 -5.18
CA PHE A 69 5.78 -1.15 -5.60
C PHE A 69 6.61 -0.31 -6.58
N TYR A 70 5.95 0.41 -7.50
CA TYR A 70 6.64 1.31 -8.42
C TYR A 70 7.39 2.42 -7.67
N SER A 71 6.79 2.97 -6.60
CA SER A 71 7.41 4.00 -5.75
C SER A 71 8.62 3.49 -4.97
N ILE A 72 8.65 2.18 -4.63
CA ILE A 72 9.83 1.54 -4.05
C ILE A 72 10.96 1.45 -5.08
N LEU A 73 10.65 1.04 -6.32
CA LEU A 73 11.64 0.88 -7.39
C LEU A 73 12.18 2.22 -7.92
N ARG A 74 11.35 3.27 -7.87
CA ARG A 74 11.72 4.63 -8.28
C ARG A 74 11.37 5.63 -7.20
N PRO A 75 12.18 5.72 -6.14
CA PRO A 75 12.00 6.72 -5.11
C PRO A 75 12.06 8.12 -5.74
N ILE A 76 11.02 8.91 -5.56
CA ILE A 76 11.01 10.31 -5.99
C ILE A 76 12.00 11.05 -5.10
N ARG A 77 13.18 11.39 -5.63
CA ARG A 77 14.12 12.32 -4.98
C ARG A 77 13.42 13.67 -4.84
N SER A 78 13.30 14.17 -3.62
CA SER A 78 13.02 15.58 -3.39
C SER A 78 14.29 16.36 -3.74
N SER A 79 14.36 16.85 -4.97
CA SER A 79 15.32 17.90 -5.33
C SER A 79 14.80 19.21 -4.77
N ASP A 80 14.97 19.43 -3.47
CA ASP A 80 14.82 20.73 -2.80
C ASP A 80 15.72 20.72 -1.55
N GLU A 81 17.00 20.46 -1.75
CA GLU A 81 18.01 21.12 -0.93
C GLU A 81 18.19 22.48 -1.61
N ASN A 82 17.49 23.49 -1.12
CA ASN A 82 17.78 24.87 -1.52
C ASN A 82 19.21 25.16 -1.06
N PRO A 83 20.14 25.42 -1.99
CA PRO A 83 21.49 25.78 -1.63
C PRO A 83 21.41 27.14 -0.94
N LEU A 84 21.87 27.23 0.30
CA LEU A 84 22.45 28.48 0.76
C LEU A 84 23.97 28.48 0.46
N ASP A 85 24.29 27.99 -0.74
CA ASP A 85 25.34 28.50 -1.63
C ASP A 85 24.70 29.47 -2.64
#